data_AF-A0A4P8L268-F1
#
_entry.id   AF-A0A4P8L268-F1
#
_cell.length_a   1.000
_cell.length_b   1.000
_cell.length_c   1.000
_cell.angle_alpha   90.00
_cell.angle_beta   90.00
_cell.angle_gamma   90.00
#
_symmetry.space_group_name_H-M   'P 1'
#
loop_
_entity.id
_entity.type
_entity.pdbx_description
1 polymer ?
#
loop_
_entity_poly.entity_id
_entity_poly.type
_entity_poly.pdbx_seq_one_letter_code
_entity_poly.pdbx_strand_id
1 'polypeptide(L)'
;MLKKIKGLVTGKRRPDGRQVDITKAGNIKESFEIHMEAATYAEGGMHEAARQVMNAVDSARRKVLVVGHEDRFSKAVMDYALGFAERMGYEIVALNVLPLPKESPRVAPYCSLISREFTSSCEECAVAFRRECERRGIPFVHEVRMGRVEDCIREVHNETRGIEFVISEPDVPPEVVQDGERWVIPVYSLAH
;
A
#
# COMPACT_ATOMS: atom_id res chain seq x y z
N MET A 1 29.86 -26.53 -52.40
CA MET A 1 29.27 -25.19 -52.23
C MET A 1 27.80 -25.28 -52.68
N LEU A 2 26.78 -25.62 -51.88
CA LEU A 2 26.47 -25.33 -50.48
C LEU A 2 26.52 -23.84 -50.16
N LYS A 3 25.42 -23.13 -50.45
CA LYS A 3 24.80 -22.14 -49.54
C LYS A 3 23.69 -21.38 -50.25
N LYS A 4 22.61 -21.17 -49.49
CA LYS A 4 21.45 -20.29 -49.75
C LYS A 4 20.37 -20.90 -50.64
N ILE A 5 19.38 -21.52 -49.99
CA ILE A 5 17.92 -21.36 -50.17
C ILE A 5 17.29 -22.54 -49.38
N LYS A 6 17.31 -22.47 -48.06
CA LYS A 6 16.44 -23.23 -47.14
C LYS A 6 16.43 -22.46 -45.82
N GLY A 7 15.53 -21.49 -45.74
CA GLY A 7 15.40 -20.62 -44.57
C GLY A 7 14.10 -19.79 -44.55
N LEU A 8 13.12 -20.14 -45.37
CA LEU A 8 11.74 -19.69 -45.20
C LEU A 8 10.91 -20.93 -44.86
N VAL A 9 10.02 -20.80 -43.87
CA VAL A 9 9.19 -21.86 -43.27
C VAL A 9 9.90 -22.71 -42.20
N THR A 10 10.26 -22.07 -41.09
CA THR A 10 10.16 -22.59 -39.72
C THR A 10 10.53 -21.45 -38.78
N GLY A 11 9.62 -20.49 -38.64
CA GLY A 11 9.72 -19.45 -37.63
C GLY A 11 9.56 -20.09 -36.26
N LYS A 12 10.67 -20.57 -35.68
CA LYS A 12 10.76 -20.86 -34.24
C LYS A 12 10.34 -19.60 -33.50
N ARG A 13 9.19 -19.64 -32.83
CA ARG A 13 8.88 -18.74 -31.71
C ARG A 13 10.10 -18.74 -30.79
N ARG A 14 10.81 -17.62 -30.73
CA ARG A 14 11.78 -17.38 -29.68
C ARG A 14 10.97 -17.30 -28.39
N PRO A 15 11.26 -18.11 -27.35
CA PRO A 15 10.80 -17.77 -26.02
C PRO A 15 11.52 -16.45 -25.69
N ASP A 16 10.75 -15.37 -25.56
CA ASP A 16 11.25 -14.12 -25.01
C ASP A 16 11.78 -14.45 -23.60
N GLY A 17 13.10 -14.41 -23.46
CA GLY A 17 13.83 -14.77 -22.25
C GLY A 17 13.70 -13.74 -21.14
N ARG A 18 12.51 -13.17 -20.96
CA ARG A 18 12.16 -12.52 -19.70
C ARG A 18 11.96 -13.62 -18.68
N GLN A 19 13.03 -13.94 -17.97
CA GLN A 19 12.95 -14.59 -16.67
C GLN A 19 12.09 -13.68 -15.80
N VAL A 20 10.80 -14.03 -15.72
CA VAL A 20 9.90 -13.48 -14.71
C VAL A 20 10.33 -14.15 -13.41
N ASP A 21 11.14 -13.44 -12.62
CA ASP A 21 11.35 -13.80 -11.22
C ASP A 21 10.01 -13.61 -10.52
N ILE A 22 9.27 -14.72 -10.41
CA ILE A 22 8.07 -14.79 -9.59
C ILE A 22 8.58 -14.92 -8.16
N THR A 23 8.88 -13.79 -7.53
CA THR A 23 9.09 -13.73 -6.09
C THR A 23 7.75 -14.02 -5.45
N LYS A 24 7.69 -15.19 -4.79
CA LYS A 24 6.48 -15.72 -4.15
C LYS A 24 6.07 -14.76 -3.04
N ALA A 25 4.92 -14.09 -3.22
CA ALA A 25 4.35 -13.15 -2.28
C ALA A 25 4.29 -13.73 -0.85
N GLY A 26 5.08 -13.17 0.06
CA GLY A 26 5.18 -13.52 1.48
C GLY A 26 3.85 -13.66 2.22
N ASN A 27 2.79 -12.91 1.87
CA ASN A 27 1.50 -13.01 2.58
C ASN A 27 0.75 -14.32 2.36
N ILE A 28 0.89 -14.96 1.20
CA ILE A 28 0.21 -16.26 0.98
C ILE A 28 0.85 -17.32 1.86
N LYS A 29 2.18 -17.25 2.03
CA LYS A 29 2.93 -18.19 2.87
C LYS A 29 2.60 -17.96 4.35
N GLU A 30 2.65 -16.71 4.81
CA GLU A 30 2.32 -16.37 6.20
C GLU A 30 0.86 -16.73 6.53
N SER A 31 -0.09 -16.38 5.66
CA SER A 31 -1.49 -16.76 5.82
C SER A 31 -1.66 -18.29 5.88
N PHE A 32 -0.99 -19.02 4.99
CA PHE A 32 -1.04 -20.49 4.97
C PHE A 32 -0.43 -21.11 6.23
N GLU A 33 0.69 -20.57 6.72
CA GLU A 33 1.33 -21.01 7.96
C GLU A 33 0.41 -20.80 9.17
N ILE A 34 -0.25 -19.65 9.27
CA ILE A 34 -1.20 -19.35 10.35
C ILE A 34 -2.42 -20.28 10.30
N HIS A 35 -2.95 -20.59 9.12
CA HIS A 35 -4.05 -21.55 8.98
C HIS A 35 -3.63 -22.98 9.32
N MET A 36 -2.40 -23.38 8.96
CA MET A 36 -1.86 -24.69 9.31
C MET A 36 -1.63 -24.82 10.82
N GLU A 37 -1.15 -23.76 11.46
CA GLU A 37 -1.03 -23.66 12.91
C GLU A 37 -2.39 -23.81 13.60
N ALA A 38 -3.41 -23.06 13.16
CA ALA A 38 -4.77 -23.17 13.67
C ALA A 38 -5.36 -24.59 13.46
N ALA A 39 -5.13 -25.20 12.30
CA ALA A 39 -5.55 -26.57 12.01
C ALA A 39 -4.86 -27.59 12.93
N THR A 40 -3.56 -27.43 13.15
CA THR A 40 -2.78 -28.30 14.06
C THR A 40 -3.31 -28.22 15.49
N TYR A 41 -3.62 -27.00 15.98
CA TYR A 41 -4.24 -26.83 17.29
C TYR A 41 -5.63 -27.46 17.37
N ALA A 42 -6.43 -27.35 16.30
CA ALA A 42 -7.75 -27.96 16.23
C ALA A 42 -7.68 -29.50 16.23
N GLU A 43 -6.75 -30.08 15.47
CA GLU A 43 -6.51 -31.53 15.42
C GLU A 43 -6.01 -32.08 16.75
N GLY A 44 -5.19 -31.30 17.47
CA GLY A 44 -4.72 -31.62 18.82
C GLY A 44 -5.77 -31.45 19.93
N GLY A 45 -7.02 -31.12 19.60
CA GLY A 45 -8.11 -30.88 20.58
C GLY A 45 -8.01 -29.53 21.31
N MET A 46 -7.05 -28.67 20.95
CA MET A 46 -6.87 -27.34 21.52
C MET A 46 -7.73 -26.30 20.80
N HIS A 47 -9.05 -26.52 20.80
CA HIS A 47 -10.00 -25.71 20.03
C HIS A 47 -10.02 -24.22 20.43
N GLU A 48 -9.76 -23.89 21.70
CA GLU A 48 -9.64 -22.49 22.16
C GLU A 48 -8.41 -21.79 21.57
N ALA A 49 -7.27 -22.47 21.52
CA ALA A 49 -6.05 -21.93 20.90
C ALA A 49 -6.23 -21.75 19.39
N ALA A 50 -6.84 -22.73 18.72
CA ALA A 50 -7.21 -22.61 17.30
C ALA A 50 -8.15 -21.41 17.05
N ARG A 51 -9.16 -21.20 17.91
CA ARG A 51 -10.03 -20.02 17.84
C ARG A 51 -9.28 -18.73 18.10
N GLN A 52 -8.33 -18.68 19.03
CA GLN A 52 -7.54 -17.47 19.26
C GLN A 52 -6.67 -17.11 18.06
N VAL A 53 -6.03 -18.08 17.43
CA VAL A 53 -5.24 -17.88 16.20
C VAL A 53 -6.13 -17.35 15.07
N MET A 54 -7.27 -18.00 14.83
CA MET A 54 -8.22 -17.54 13.79
C MET A 54 -8.84 -16.18 14.12
N ASN A 55 -9.18 -15.92 15.38
CA ASN A 55 -9.70 -14.61 15.80
C ASN A 55 -8.65 -13.52 15.62
N ALA A 56 -7.37 -13.79 15.85
CA ALA A 56 -6.29 -12.83 15.62
C ALA A 56 -6.13 -12.49 14.12
N VAL A 57 -6.39 -13.45 13.23
CA VAL A 57 -6.45 -13.24 11.77
C VAL A 57 -7.68 -12.43 11.39
N ASP A 58 -8.86 -12.80 11.89
CA ASP A 58 -10.12 -12.10 11.59
C ASP A 58 -10.15 -10.68 12.18
N SER A 59 -9.46 -10.45 13.30
CA SER A 59 -9.31 -9.12 13.91
C SER A 59 -8.20 -8.29 13.27
N ALA A 60 -7.31 -8.89 12.47
CA ALA A 60 -6.49 -8.13 11.52
C ALA A 60 -7.38 -7.70 10.34
N ARG A 61 -8.22 -6.67 10.60
CA ARG A 61 -9.06 -6.04 9.58
C ARG A 61 -8.21 -5.72 8.35
N ARG A 62 -8.71 -6.07 7.18
CA ARG A 62 -8.09 -5.72 5.91
C ARG A 62 -8.01 -4.21 5.81
N LYS A 63 -6.83 -3.71 5.46
CA LYS A 63 -6.52 -2.30 5.44
C LYS A 63 -6.09 -1.87 4.05
N VAL A 64 -6.42 -0.64 3.71
CA VAL A 64 -5.90 0.05 2.53
C VAL A 64 -5.07 1.23 3.00
N LEU A 65 -3.83 1.30 2.53
CA LEU A 65 -2.94 2.43 2.78
C LEU A 65 -3.23 3.52 1.75
N VAL A 66 -3.48 4.74 2.20
CA VAL A 66 -3.72 5.91 1.33
C VAL A 66 -2.56 6.87 1.53
N VAL A 67 -1.78 7.10 0.49
CA VAL A 67 -0.59 7.94 0.52
C VAL A 67 -0.93 9.30 -0.07
N GLY A 68 -0.85 10.34 0.76
CA GLY A 68 -1.09 11.72 0.37
C GLY A 68 0.10 12.35 -0.36
N HIS A 69 -0.14 13.50 -0.96
CA HIS A 69 0.91 14.34 -1.53
C HIS A 69 1.22 15.44 -0.53
N GLU A 70 2.48 15.49 -0.07
CA GLU A 70 2.92 16.41 0.97
C GLU A 70 2.03 16.33 2.21
N ASP A 71 1.43 17.45 2.62
CA ASP A 71 0.60 17.60 3.81
C ASP A 71 -0.90 17.33 3.57
N ARG A 72 -1.30 16.90 2.36
CA ARG A 72 -2.73 16.83 1.96
C ARG A 72 -3.13 15.53 1.28
N PHE A 73 -4.44 15.35 1.20
CA PHE A 73 -5.11 14.38 0.34
C PHE A 73 -6.05 15.14 -0.59
N SER A 74 -5.93 14.90 -1.88
CA SER A 74 -6.84 15.44 -2.88
C SER A 74 -8.24 14.86 -2.66
N LYS A 75 -9.25 15.68 -2.97
CA LYS A 75 -10.65 15.27 -2.84
C LYS A 75 -10.93 13.97 -3.60
N ALA A 76 -10.33 13.82 -4.77
CA ALA A 76 -10.59 12.67 -5.62
C ALA A 76 -9.91 11.39 -5.11
N VAL A 77 -8.73 11.46 -4.49
CA VAL A 77 -8.15 10.31 -3.77
C VAL A 77 -8.96 9.96 -2.54
N MET A 78 -9.41 10.95 -1.76
CA MET A 78 -10.30 10.70 -0.61
C MET A 78 -11.59 10.01 -1.04
N ASP A 79 -12.29 10.55 -2.06
CA ASP A 79 -13.53 9.98 -2.57
C ASP A 79 -13.34 8.54 -3.08
N TYR A 80 -12.24 8.29 -3.79
CA TYR A 80 -11.89 6.97 -4.28
C TYR A 80 -11.60 5.99 -3.14
N ALA A 81 -10.78 6.39 -2.17
CA ALA A 81 -10.41 5.56 -1.02
C ALA A 81 -11.63 5.23 -0.15
N LEU A 82 -12.51 6.21 0.12
CA LEU A 82 -13.76 5.99 0.84
C LEU A 82 -14.65 4.97 0.13
N GLY A 83 -14.87 5.13 -1.18
CA GLY A 83 -15.67 4.19 -1.96
C GLY A 83 -15.03 2.81 -2.10
N PHE A 84 -13.71 2.71 -2.10
CA PHE A 84 -12.99 1.45 -2.07
C PHE A 84 -13.18 0.74 -0.72
N ALA A 85 -12.91 1.43 0.39
CA ALA A 85 -12.98 0.88 1.73
C ALA A 85 -14.41 0.47 2.12
N GLU A 86 -15.42 1.27 1.76
CA GLU A 86 -16.84 0.99 2.02
C GLU A 86 -17.30 -0.30 1.34
N ARG A 87 -16.98 -0.48 0.05
CA ARG A 87 -17.39 -1.67 -0.71
C ARG A 87 -16.70 -2.94 -0.25
N MET A 88 -15.44 -2.82 0.15
CA MET A 88 -14.60 -3.96 0.49
C MET A 88 -14.63 -4.29 1.99
N GLY A 89 -15.14 -3.39 2.83
CA GLY A 89 -15.11 -3.49 4.28
C GLY A 89 -13.70 -3.30 4.87
N TYR A 90 -12.90 -2.41 4.27
CA TYR A 90 -11.51 -2.18 4.67
C TYR A 90 -11.43 -1.02 5.66
N GLU A 91 -10.41 -1.06 6.50
CA GLU A 91 -9.94 0.09 7.27
C GLU A 91 -9.02 0.96 6.41
N ILE A 92 -9.08 2.27 6.61
CA ILE A 92 -8.19 3.22 5.92
C ILE A 92 -7.05 3.59 6.86
N VAL A 93 -5.82 3.39 6.37
CA VAL A 93 -4.61 3.96 6.97
C VAL A 93 -4.14 5.08 6.06
N ALA A 94 -4.28 6.33 6.48
CA ALA A 94 -3.82 7.50 5.73
C ALA A 94 -2.38 7.84 6.14
N LEU A 95 -1.51 8.06 5.16
CA LEU A 95 -0.09 8.33 5.36
C LEU A 95 0.32 9.63 4.65
N ASN A 96 0.84 10.59 5.41
CA ASN A 96 1.58 11.73 4.87
C ASN A 96 3.08 11.53 5.14
N VAL A 97 3.90 11.84 4.14
CA VAL A 97 5.35 11.69 4.23
C VAL A 97 6.02 13.03 4.00
N LEU A 98 6.81 13.47 4.98
CA LEU A 98 7.73 14.60 4.84
C LEU A 98 9.02 14.11 4.17
N PRO A 99 9.35 14.54 2.93
CA PRO A 99 10.50 14.04 2.18
C PRO A 99 11.84 14.63 2.66
N LEU A 100 12.10 14.57 3.96
CA LEU A 100 13.36 14.96 4.55
C LEU A 100 14.20 13.73 4.96
N PRO A 101 15.53 13.78 4.78
CA PRO A 101 16.41 12.73 5.30
C PRO A 101 16.29 12.64 6.82
N LYS A 102 16.14 11.42 7.37
CA LYS A 102 16.08 11.16 8.81
C LYS A 102 17.32 11.68 9.56
N GLU A 103 18.48 11.69 8.88
CA GLU A 103 19.77 12.09 9.46
C GLU A 103 20.53 13.03 8.51
N SER A 104 20.25 14.33 8.57
CA SER A 104 21.07 15.34 7.90
C SER A 104 21.63 16.35 8.91
N PRO A 105 22.96 16.37 9.15
CA PRO A 105 23.58 17.30 10.11
C PRO A 105 23.36 18.78 9.79
N ARG A 106 23.07 19.11 8.53
CA ARG A 106 22.83 20.48 8.06
C ARG A 106 21.43 20.99 8.36
N VAL A 107 20.46 20.08 8.50
CA VAL A 107 19.04 20.42 8.66
C VAL A 107 18.54 20.09 10.06
N ALA A 108 19.26 19.26 10.82
CA ALA A 108 18.92 18.80 12.16
C ALA A 108 18.40 19.90 13.14
N PRO A 109 18.96 21.13 13.18
CA PRO A 109 18.44 22.18 14.07
C PRO A 109 17.04 22.68 13.70
N TYR A 110 16.68 22.63 12.40
CA TYR A 110 15.40 23.09 11.87
C TYR A 110 14.41 21.95 11.63
N CYS A 111 14.89 20.69 11.56
CA CYS A 111 14.05 19.52 11.35
C CYS A 111 12.92 19.41 12.38
N SER A 112 13.17 19.72 13.66
CA SER A 112 12.13 19.63 14.70
C SER A 112 10.99 20.62 14.47
N LEU A 113 11.30 21.85 14.02
CA LEU A 113 10.29 22.87 13.72
C LEU A 113 9.52 22.52 12.45
N ILE A 114 10.23 22.16 11.38
CA ILE A 114 9.62 21.79 10.10
C ILE A 114 8.73 20.56 10.27
N SER A 115 9.21 19.52 10.96
CA SER A 115 8.39 18.32 11.22
C SER A 115 7.17 18.64 12.06
N ARG A 116 7.27 19.53 13.05
CA ARG A 116 6.11 19.93 13.86
C ARG A 116 5.07 20.68 13.04
N GLU A 117 5.50 21.63 12.22
CA GLU A 117 4.62 22.41 11.35
C GLU A 117 3.96 21.53 10.30
N PHE A 118 4.73 20.62 9.68
CA PHE A 118 4.21 19.64 8.75
C PHE A 118 3.18 18.71 9.39
N THR A 119 3.47 18.15 10.57
CA THR A 119 2.52 17.30 11.29
C THR A 119 1.23 18.06 11.62
N SER A 120 1.33 19.31 12.08
CA SER A 120 0.16 20.15 12.35
C SER A 120 -0.70 20.32 11.09
N SER A 121 -0.08 20.64 9.95
CA SER A 121 -0.80 20.79 8.67
C SER A 121 -1.44 19.49 8.19
N CYS A 122 -0.74 18.36 8.36
CA CYS A 122 -1.26 17.03 8.03
C CYS A 122 -2.49 16.68 8.90
N GLU A 123 -2.41 16.93 10.20
CA GLU A 123 -3.50 16.66 11.14
C GLU A 123 -4.75 17.47 10.77
N GLU A 124 -4.59 18.76 10.46
CA GLU A 124 -5.67 19.62 9.99
C GLU A 124 -6.31 19.11 8.70
N CYS A 125 -5.50 18.71 7.71
CA CYS A 125 -5.99 18.15 6.45
C CYS A 125 -6.70 16.80 6.66
N ALA A 126 -6.21 15.97 7.58
CA ALA A 126 -6.80 14.67 7.90
C ALA A 126 -8.14 14.77 8.63
N VAL A 127 -8.49 15.91 9.25
CA VAL A 127 -9.80 16.10 9.92
C VAL A 127 -10.95 15.86 8.94
N ALA A 128 -10.87 16.40 7.72
CA ALA A 128 -11.94 16.24 6.73
C ALA A 128 -12.08 14.76 6.32
N PHE A 129 -10.97 14.07 6.11
CA PHE A 129 -10.96 12.66 5.74
C PHE A 129 -11.53 11.79 6.87
N ARG A 130 -11.07 12.01 8.11
CA ARG A 130 -11.57 11.32 9.30
C ARG A 130 -13.08 11.45 9.46
N ARG A 131 -13.62 12.66 9.31
CA ARG A 131 -15.07 12.91 9.41
C ARG A 131 -15.86 12.12 8.37
N GLU A 132 -15.38 12.05 7.13
CA GLU A 132 -16.04 11.27 6.09
C GLU A 132 -15.97 9.76 6.34
N CYS A 133 -14.86 9.27 6.89
CA CYS A 133 -14.74 7.88 7.33
C CYS A 133 -15.73 7.55 8.45
N GLU A 134 -15.81 8.39 9.48
CA GLU A 134 -16.74 8.25 10.61
C GLU A 134 -18.19 8.23 10.14
N ARG A 135 -18.56 9.13 9.22
CA ARG A 135 -19.91 9.20 8.64
C ARG A 135 -20.31 7.91 7.91
N ARG A 136 -19.33 7.17 7.37
CA ARG A 136 -19.52 5.92 6.63
C ARG A 136 -19.25 4.66 7.46
N GLY A 137 -18.89 4.82 8.74
CA GLY A 137 -18.52 3.69 9.60
C GLY A 137 -17.22 2.99 9.19
N ILE A 138 -16.33 3.70 8.49
CA ILE A 138 -15.03 3.20 8.04
C ILE A 138 -14.00 3.49 9.14
N PRO A 139 -13.31 2.47 9.70
CA PRO A 139 -12.20 2.70 10.63
C PRO A 139 -11.08 3.48 9.94
N PHE A 140 -10.53 4.47 10.63
CA PHE A 140 -9.56 5.40 10.07
C PHE A 140 -8.40 5.66 11.04
N VAL A 141 -7.19 5.44 10.55
CA VAL A 141 -5.93 5.80 11.20
C VAL A 141 -5.20 6.79 10.31
N HIS A 142 -4.57 7.81 10.90
CA HIS A 142 -3.73 8.75 10.18
C HIS A 142 -2.34 8.75 10.79
N GLU A 143 -1.35 8.65 9.92
CA GLU A 143 0.06 8.57 10.28
C GLU A 143 0.87 9.58 9.48
N VAL A 144 1.84 10.19 10.17
CA VAL A 144 2.82 11.08 9.56
C VAL A 144 4.20 10.45 9.72
N ARG A 145 4.95 10.36 8.63
CA ARG A 145 6.33 9.83 8.63
C ARG A 145 7.27 10.82 7.96
N MET A 146 8.56 10.67 8.26
CA MET A 146 9.63 11.46 7.64
C MET A 146 10.62 10.51 6.96
N GLY A 147 10.97 10.82 5.72
CA GLY A 147 11.88 9.99 4.93
C GLY A 147 11.49 9.93 3.46
N ARG A 148 12.01 8.92 2.76
CA ARG A 148 11.60 8.63 1.38
C ARG A 148 10.23 7.97 1.40
N VAL A 149 9.35 8.36 0.48
CA VAL A 149 7.98 7.85 0.39
C VAL A 149 7.96 6.32 0.30
N GLU A 150 8.82 5.72 -0.53
CA GLU A 150 8.83 4.26 -0.69
C GLU A 150 9.27 3.50 0.56
N ASP A 151 10.22 4.09 1.31
CA ASP A 151 10.72 3.49 2.56
C ASP A 151 9.64 3.63 3.65
N CYS A 152 8.98 4.78 3.75
CA CYS A 152 7.87 4.97 4.70
C CYS A 152 6.68 4.06 4.40
N ILE A 153 6.32 3.85 3.13
CA ILE A 153 5.28 2.90 2.72
C ILE A 153 5.66 1.48 3.18
N ARG A 154 6.92 1.07 2.99
CA ARG A 154 7.40 -0.25 3.40
C ARG A 154 7.43 -0.42 4.92
N GLU A 155 7.89 0.59 5.64
CA GLU A 155 7.88 0.63 7.10
C GLU A 155 6.45 0.45 7.63
N VAL A 156 5.50 1.27 7.16
CA VAL A 156 4.09 1.19 7.59
C VAL A 156 3.46 -0.15 7.22
N HIS A 157 3.73 -0.68 6.02
CA HIS A 157 3.25 -2.00 5.61
C HIS A 157 3.76 -3.12 6.52
N ASN A 158 5.02 -3.05 6.96
CA ASN A 158 5.61 -4.07 7.83
C ASN A 158 5.16 -3.93 9.29
N GLU A 159 4.95 -2.69 9.76
CA GLU A 159 4.46 -2.38 11.11
C GLU A 159 2.97 -2.68 11.26
N THR A 160 2.19 -2.44 10.19
CA THR A 160 0.73 -2.54 10.19
C THR A 160 0.26 -3.76 9.41
N ARG A 161 -0.10 -4.82 10.14
CA ARG A 161 -0.68 -6.03 9.55
C ARG A 161 -2.00 -5.74 8.83
N GLY A 162 -2.23 -6.46 7.74
CA GLY A 162 -3.49 -6.44 6.98
C GLY A 162 -3.56 -5.39 5.89
N ILE A 163 -2.50 -4.61 5.63
CA ILE A 163 -2.45 -3.74 4.44
C ILE A 163 -2.31 -4.60 3.18
N GLU A 164 -3.33 -4.58 2.32
CA GLU A 164 -3.31 -5.35 1.05
C GLU A 164 -3.07 -4.46 -0.17
N PHE A 165 -3.52 -3.21 -0.10
CA PHE A 165 -3.44 -2.26 -1.21
C PHE A 165 -2.94 -0.90 -0.74
N VAL A 166 -2.27 -0.22 -1.67
CA VAL A 166 -1.84 1.16 -1.55
C VAL A 166 -2.56 1.98 -2.63
N ILE A 167 -3.17 3.08 -2.23
CA ILE A 167 -3.76 4.11 -3.08
C ILE A 167 -2.88 5.34 -2.92
N SER A 168 -2.40 5.92 -4.01
CA SER A 168 -1.50 7.08 -3.97
C SER A 168 -2.06 8.25 -4.73
N GLU A 169 -1.63 9.45 -4.38
CA GLU A 169 -1.82 10.61 -5.25
C GLU A 169 -1.09 10.40 -6.58
N PRO A 170 -1.69 10.77 -7.71
CA PRO A 170 -1.00 10.78 -8.98
C PRO A 170 0.08 11.86 -8.99
N ASP A 171 1.24 11.53 -9.57
CA ASP A 171 2.37 12.46 -9.71
C ASP A 171 2.07 13.66 -10.62
N VAL A 172 1.03 13.55 -11.45
CA VAL A 172 0.62 14.60 -12.38
C VAL A 172 -0.62 15.29 -11.83
N PRO A 173 -0.54 16.61 -11.52
CA PRO A 173 -1.71 17.37 -11.13
C PRO A 173 -2.75 17.33 -12.27
N PRO A 174 -4.06 17.27 -11.95
CA PRO A 174 -5.12 17.16 -12.96
C PRO A 174 -5.10 18.30 -14.00
N GLU A 175 -4.50 19.44 -13.65
CA GLU A 175 -4.34 20.63 -14.50
C GLU A 175 -3.31 20.46 -15.62
N VAL A 176 -2.35 19.55 -15.46
CA VAL A 176 -1.23 19.32 -16.40
C VAL A 176 -1.50 18.10 -17.30
N VAL A 177 -2.60 17.38 -17.04
CA VAL A 177 -3.04 16.25 -17.86
C VAL A 177 -3.42 16.80 -19.24
N GLN A 178 -2.69 16.38 -20.27
CA GLN A 178 -2.94 16.83 -21.64
C GLN A 178 -4.34 16.41 -22.09
N ASP A 179 -4.94 17.20 -22.96
CA ASP A 179 -6.31 16.97 -23.45
C ASP A 179 -6.42 15.57 -24.07
N GLY A 180 -7.14 14.66 -23.40
CA GLY A 180 -7.31 13.26 -23.78
C GLY A 180 -6.56 12.21 -22.93
N GLU A 181 -5.66 12.62 -22.04
CA GLU A 181 -5.00 11.70 -21.10
C GLU A 181 -5.86 11.53 -19.84
N ARG A 182 -5.97 10.30 -19.31
CA ARG A 182 -6.88 10.01 -18.20
C ARG A 182 -6.14 10.22 -16.88
N TRP A 183 -6.67 11.08 -16.01
CA TRP A 183 -6.20 11.20 -14.64
C TRP A 183 -6.55 9.89 -13.89
N VAL A 184 -5.53 9.09 -13.58
CA VAL A 184 -5.67 7.75 -12.97
C VAL A 184 -5.05 7.76 -11.58
N ILE A 185 -5.84 7.43 -10.57
CA ILE A 185 -5.36 7.21 -9.21
C ILE A 185 -4.64 5.86 -9.17
N PRO A 186 -3.33 5.81 -8.87
CA PRO A 186 -2.60 4.55 -8.82
C PRO A 186 -3.06 3.71 -7.63
N VAL A 187 -3.35 2.43 -7.91
CA VAL A 187 -3.66 1.41 -6.90
C VAL A 187 -2.79 0.20 -7.15
N TYR A 188 -2.05 -0.23 -6.14
CA TYR A 188 -1.12 -1.36 -6.26
C TYR A 188 -1.04 -2.12 -4.94
N SER A 189 -0.69 -3.40 -5.02
CA SER A 189 -0.30 -4.19 -3.85
C SER A 189 1.21 -4.12 -3.66
N LEU A 190 1.69 -4.08 -2.43
CA LEU A 190 3.11 -4.23 -2.16
C LEU A 190 3.46 -5.71 -2.31
N ALA A 191 4.60 -5.99 -2.96
CA ALA A 191 5.13 -7.34 -2.99
C ALA A 191 5.58 -7.70 -1.57
N HIS A 192 4.98 -8.75 -1.02
CA HIS A 192 5.29 -9.31 0.28
C HIS A 192 6.58 -10.14 0.25
#